data_AF-A0AAJ7E459-F1
#
_entry.id   AF-A0AAJ7E459-F1
#
_cell.length_a   1.000
_cell.length_b   1.000
_cell.length_c   1.000
_cell.angle_alpha   90.00
_cell.angle_beta   90.00
_cell.angle_gamma   90.00
#
_symmetry.space_group_name_H-M   'P 1'
#
loop_
_entity.id
_entity.type
_entity.pdbx_description
1 polymer ?
#
loop_
_entity_poly.entity_id
_entity_poly.type
_entity_poly.pdbx_seq_one_letter_code
_entity_poly.pdbx_strand_id
1 'polypeptide(L)'
;MDRKFFWIIVATWLVAVTAFSVYDEDLDEDFREQGDRKGKILFPFVSIVRFANTDCASTNTMNGTCLARRECNNLNGTITGTCASRRGRCCIVSRTCGSTTNVNNTYFTSPGYPGAYAGGQTCTLIVNRCNSNVCQLRIDFLDMVLAQPSGDGVCLTDAVTITGGNTIVPTICGDNTGQTIFVDFNQDAAITITITATLATTFSRRWNMRLTQLGCDCPGIAPNGCLQYYTGLTGTINSFNYGTTPNTALSASLVTGTRQIANLNYGICIRMEAGYCAIQYSQAANDIYSFTVTGDVDGADNTVLGTTVGAVNGAACTTDFVVIPNPTVVATGVTAGTDRFCGLGFVPVQTGAKPFVLYVVTDANEGATATTPPDVSNRGFSLAYTQVAC
;
A
#
# COMPACT_ATOMS: atom_id res chain seq x y z
N MET A 1 -31.01 -69.75 30.80
CA MET A 1 -32.10 -70.25 31.66
C MET A 1 -32.23 -69.31 32.83
N ASP A 2 -33.36 -68.59 32.87
CA ASP A 2 -34.13 -68.07 34.02
C ASP A 2 -33.42 -67.52 35.27
N ARG A 3 -33.89 -66.49 35.99
CA ARG A 3 -34.79 -65.32 35.81
C ARG A 3 -34.90 -64.73 37.24
N LYS A 4 -35.02 -63.39 37.35
CA LYS A 4 -35.66 -62.60 38.45
C LYS A 4 -34.80 -62.30 39.70
N PHE A 5 -34.51 -61.03 40.02
CA PHE A 5 -35.36 -59.93 40.56
C PHE A 5 -35.85 -60.16 42.01
N PHE A 6 -35.39 -59.36 43.00
CA PHE A 6 -36.20 -58.33 43.70
C PHE A 6 -35.43 -57.57 44.84
N TRP A 7 -35.31 -56.24 44.68
CA TRP A 7 -35.46 -55.08 45.60
C TRP A 7 -34.88 -54.96 47.05
N ILE A 8 -34.09 -53.86 47.22
CA ILE A 8 -33.93 -52.84 48.31
C ILE A 8 -33.41 -53.26 49.72
N ILE A 9 -32.33 -52.61 50.21
CA ILE A 9 -32.26 -51.62 51.34
C ILE A 9 -30.79 -51.19 51.60
N VAL A 10 -30.55 -49.89 51.37
CA VAL A 10 -29.66 -48.87 51.99
C VAL A 10 -28.56 -49.31 52.98
N ALA A 11 -27.29 -48.93 52.71
CA ALA A 11 -26.33 -48.47 53.73
C ALA A 11 -25.01 -47.86 53.16
N THR A 12 -24.54 -46.78 53.82
CA THR A 12 -23.15 -46.28 53.99
C THR A 12 -22.39 -45.69 52.78
N TRP A 13 -22.07 -44.38 52.74
CA TRP A 13 -21.07 -43.56 53.48
C TRP A 13 -19.61 -43.64 52.94
N LEU A 14 -19.15 -42.49 52.42
CA LEU A 14 -17.78 -41.91 52.36
C LEU A 14 -16.59 -42.63 51.69
N VAL A 15 -15.93 -41.93 50.75
CA VAL A 15 -14.49 -41.51 50.66
C VAL A 15 -14.32 -40.85 49.27
N ALA A 16 -14.31 -39.52 49.10
CA ALA A 16 -13.27 -38.50 49.34
C ALA A 16 -12.25 -38.32 48.19
N VAL A 17 -12.01 -37.03 47.87
CA VAL A 17 -10.87 -36.38 47.14
C VAL A 17 -10.90 -36.59 45.60
N THR A 18 -10.94 -35.58 44.71
CA THR A 18 -10.12 -34.36 44.57
C THR A 18 -10.78 -33.24 43.72
N ALA A 19 -10.76 -32.01 44.26
CA ALA A 19 -10.38 -30.71 43.67
C ALA A 19 -11.13 -30.04 42.48
N PHE A 20 -11.76 -28.88 42.80
CA PHE A 20 -11.71 -27.53 42.16
C PHE A 20 -12.07 -27.39 40.66
N SER A 21 -13.30 -26.92 40.35
CA SER A 21 -13.71 -25.55 39.94
C SER A 21 -13.09 -25.06 38.62
N VAL A 22 -13.86 -24.62 37.61
CA VAL A 22 -14.62 -23.35 37.59
C VAL A 22 -15.79 -23.43 36.58
N TYR A 23 -16.89 -22.78 36.98
CA TYR A 23 -18.19 -22.61 36.32
C TYR A 23 -18.17 -21.64 35.12
N ASP A 24 -19.05 -21.89 34.15
CA ASP A 24 -19.68 -20.87 33.29
C ASP A 24 -21.16 -21.26 33.18
N GLU A 25 -22.06 -20.47 33.75
CA GLU A 25 -23.51 -20.64 33.61
C GLU A 25 -24.10 -19.27 33.23
N ASP A 26 -24.56 -19.19 31.99
CA ASP A 26 -25.37 -18.10 31.45
C ASP A 26 -26.76 -18.10 32.11
N LEU A 27 -27.16 -16.94 32.66
CA LEU A 27 -28.53 -16.69 33.10
C LEU A 27 -29.02 -15.37 32.47
N ASP A 28 -29.86 -15.51 31.46
CA ASP A 28 -30.76 -14.47 30.97
C ASP A 28 -32.01 -14.44 31.86
N GLU A 29 -32.27 -13.32 32.54
CA GLU A 29 -33.56 -13.05 33.19
C GLU A 29 -34.27 -11.83 32.58
N ASP A 30 -35.58 -12.06 32.41
CA ASP A 30 -36.61 -11.29 31.75
C ASP A 30 -37.05 -10.08 32.61
N PHE A 31 -37.19 -8.88 32.01
CA PHE A 31 -37.56 -7.66 32.73
C PHE A 31 -39.07 -7.41 32.68
N ARG A 32 -39.76 -7.67 33.80
CA ARG A 32 -40.94 -6.91 34.25
C ARG A 32 -40.83 -6.71 35.77
N GLU A 33 -40.79 -5.46 36.22
CA GLU A 33 -41.87 -4.81 36.96
C GLU A 33 -41.41 -3.50 37.63
N GLN A 34 -42.40 -2.63 37.80
CA GLN A 34 -42.34 -1.32 38.42
C GLN A 34 -42.14 -1.43 39.94
N GLY A 35 -41.21 -0.68 40.51
CA GLY A 35 -41.01 -0.64 41.96
C GLY A 35 -39.96 0.40 42.36
N ASP A 36 -40.44 1.58 42.76
CA ASP A 36 -39.64 2.68 43.29
C ASP A 36 -38.85 2.23 44.53
N ARG A 37 -37.54 2.02 44.36
CA ARG A 37 -36.58 1.85 45.45
C ARG A 37 -35.46 2.86 45.26
N LYS A 38 -35.46 3.88 46.13
CA LYS A 38 -34.31 4.76 46.40
C LYS A 38 -33.11 3.94 46.87
N GLY A 39 -32.35 3.40 45.92
CA GLY A 39 -31.03 2.81 46.13
C GLY A 39 -29.96 3.90 46.04
N LYS A 40 -29.24 4.12 47.14
CA LYS A 40 -28.07 5.00 47.19
C LYS A 40 -27.00 4.47 46.23
N ILE A 41 -26.70 5.23 45.18
CA ILE A 41 -25.55 5.00 44.28
C ILE A 41 -24.28 5.18 45.11
N LEU A 42 -23.57 4.09 45.37
CA LEU A 42 -22.44 4.04 46.29
C LEU A 42 -21.18 3.49 45.62
N PHE A 43 -20.83 3.98 44.43
CA PHE A 43 -19.47 3.87 43.84
C PHE A 43 -19.23 5.03 42.84
N PRO A 44 -18.46 6.09 43.18
CA PRO A 44 -18.19 7.19 42.25
C PRO A 44 -17.01 6.93 41.30
N PHE A 45 -16.56 5.68 41.16
CA PHE A 45 -15.35 5.35 40.39
C PHE A 45 -15.63 4.32 39.30
N VAL A 46 -16.45 4.68 38.31
CA VAL A 46 -16.31 4.06 36.98
C VAL A 46 -15.00 4.61 36.39
N SER A 47 -13.89 3.98 36.73
CA SER A 47 -12.59 4.28 36.11
C SER A 47 -12.64 3.80 34.67
N ILE A 48 -13.05 4.67 33.75
CA ILE A 48 -12.90 4.45 32.30
C ILE A 48 -11.40 4.39 32.04
N VAL A 49 -10.88 3.17 31.86
CA VAL A 49 -9.49 2.95 31.48
C VAL A 49 -9.29 3.52 30.08
N ARG A 50 -8.60 4.67 29.99
CA ARG A 50 -8.13 5.23 28.73
C ARG A 50 -6.66 4.84 28.57
N PHE A 51 -6.32 4.28 27.42
CA PHE A 51 -4.94 4.04 27.00
C PHE A 51 -4.76 4.60 25.60
N ALA A 52 -3.51 4.89 25.22
CA ALA A 52 -3.23 5.40 23.88
C ALA A 52 -3.51 4.32 22.84
N ASN A 53 -4.10 4.72 21.71
CA ASN A 53 -4.32 3.85 20.56
C ASN A 53 -2.97 3.63 19.86
N THR A 54 -2.27 2.57 20.23
CA THR A 54 -0.98 2.20 19.64
C THR A 54 -1.14 1.03 18.67
N ASP A 55 -0.26 0.94 17.68
CA ASP A 55 -0.17 -0.25 16.83
C ASP A 55 0.13 -1.49 17.68
N CYS A 56 -0.52 -2.60 17.35
CA CYS A 56 -0.31 -3.90 17.98
C CYS A 56 -0.13 -4.97 16.91
N ALA A 57 0.85 -5.84 17.11
CA ALA A 57 1.06 -6.97 16.23
C ALA A 57 -0.09 -7.98 16.40
N SER A 58 -0.57 -8.52 15.28
CA SER A 58 -1.43 -9.70 15.27
C SER A 58 -0.63 -10.92 14.82
N THR A 59 -1.21 -12.11 14.95
CA THR A 59 -0.65 -13.35 14.40
C THR A 59 -0.68 -13.40 12.86
N ASN A 60 -1.37 -12.44 12.22
CA ASN A 60 -1.50 -12.34 10.77
C ASN A 60 -0.56 -11.25 10.22
N THR A 61 -0.44 -11.15 8.90
CA THR A 61 0.33 -10.10 8.18
C THR A 61 -0.24 -8.68 8.33
N MET A 62 -1.27 -8.49 9.14
CA MET A 62 -1.94 -7.21 9.38
C MET A 62 -1.69 -6.75 10.82
N ASN A 63 -1.36 -5.48 11.00
CA ASN A 63 -1.23 -4.86 12.33
C ASN A 63 -2.58 -4.30 12.76
N GLY A 64 -2.94 -4.52 14.02
CA GLY A 64 -4.14 -3.92 14.59
C GLY A 64 -3.85 -2.60 15.29
N THR A 65 -4.91 -1.93 15.71
CA THR A 65 -4.85 -0.83 16.68
C THR A 65 -5.31 -1.34 18.03
N CYS A 66 -4.59 -1.00 19.10
CA CYS A 66 -4.98 -1.34 20.45
C CYS A 66 -6.21 -0.50 20.86
N LEU A 67 -7.38 -1.13 20.99
CA LEU A 67 -8.65 -0.49 21.32
C LEU A 67 -9.36 -1.19 22.49
N ALA A 68 -10.35 -0.52 23.10
CA ALA A 68 -11.24 -1.19 24.04
C ALA A 68 -12.09 -2.25 23.32
N ARG A 69 -12.46 -3.36 24.00
CA ARG A 69 -13.26 -4.44 23.39
C ARG A 69 -14.54 -3.92 22.75
N ARG A 70 -15.28 -3.07 23.47
CA ARG A 70 -16.53 -2.47 22.99
C ARG A 70 -16.30 -1.56 21.78
N GLU A 71 -15.22 -0.78 21.80
CA GLU A 71 -14.86 0.10 20.69
C GLU A 71 -14.54 -0.69 19.43
N CYS A 72 -13.74 -1.75 19.53
CA CYS A 72 -13.45 -2.63 18.41
C CYS A 72 -14.73 -3.25 17.81
N ASN A 73 -15.63 -3.74 18.67
CA ASN A 73 -16.91 -4.30 18.24
C ASN A 73 -17.79 -3.24 17.55
N ASN A 74 -17.85 -2.02 18.08
CA ASN A 74 -18.62 -0.92 17.48
C ASN A 74 -18.10 -0.51 16.10
N LEU A 75 -16.81 -0.70 15.85
CA LEU A 75 -16.18 -0.46 14.55
C LEU A 75 -16.33 -1.65 13.59
N ASN A 76 -17.04 -2.71 13.96
CA ASN A 76 -17.06 -3.99 13.24
C ASN A 76 -15.64 -4.46 12.92
N GLY A 77 -14.74 -4.33 13.89
CA GLY A 77 -13.36 -4.80 13.81
C GLY A 77 -13.23 -6.21 14.37
N THR A 78 -12.17 -6.89 13.95
CA THR A 78 -11.82 -8.24 14.41
C THR A 78 -10.79 -8.16 15.51
N ILE A 79 -11.07 -8.79 16.66
CA ILE A 79 -10.14 -8.90 17.77
C ILE A 79 -9.18 -10.05 17.50
N THR A 80 -7.89 -9.75 17.38
CA THR A 80 -6.84 -10.75 17.08
C THR A 80 -5.87 -10.99 18.23
N GLY A 81 -5.96 -10.20 19.30
CA GLY A 81 -5.07 -10.36 20.44
C GLY A 81 -5.41 -9.41 21.60
N THR A 82 -4.50 -9.38 22.58
CA THR A 82 -4.59 -8.46 23.73
C THR A 82 -3.41 -7.51 23.74
N CYS A 83 -3.62 -6.29 24.23
CA CYS A 83 -2.61 -5.23 24.28
C CYS A 83 -2.80 -4.37 25.54
N ALA A 84 -1.93 -3.37 25.77
CA ALA A 84 -1.95 -2.49 26.94
C ALA A 84 -2.06 -3.27 28.27
N SER A 85 -1.13 -4.22 28.49
CA SER A 85 -1.13 -5.10 29.67
C SER A 85 -2.46 -5.83 29.89
N ARG A 86 -3.03 -6.38 28.80
CA ARG A 86 -4.31 -7.11 28.73
C ARG A 86 -5.58 -6.28 28.92
N ARG A 87 -5.46 -4.96 29.07
CA ARG A 87 -6.60 -4.04 29.19
C ARG A 87 -7.24 -3.70 27.84
N GLY A 88 -6.47 -3.73 26.76
CA GLY A 88 -6.94 -3.52 25.40
C GLY A 88 -7.09 -4.81 24.60
N ARG A 89 -7.67 -4.68 23.41
CA ARG A 89 -7.77 -5.71 22.37
C ARG A 89 -7.11 -5.21 21.10
N CYS A 90 -6.32 -6.06 20.48
CA CYS A 90 -5.74 -5.75 19.19
C CYS A 90 -6.83 -5.86 18.13
N CYS A 91 -7.25 -4.73 17.57
CA CYS A 91 -8.40 -4.63 16.69
C CYS A 91 -7.97 -4.37 15.26
N ILE A 92 -8.43 -5.19 14.32
CA ILE A 92 -8.21 -4.99 12.89
C ILE A 92 -9.53 -4.58 12.26
N VAL A 93 -9.56 -3.42 11.62
CA VAL A 93 -10.71 -2.94 10.87
C VAL A 93 -10.45 -3.20 9.40
N SER A 94 -11.19 -4.13 8.81
CA SER A 94 -11.10 -4.45 7.37
C SER A 94 -12.42 -4.17 6.67
N ARG A 95 -12.34 -3.75 5.41
CA ARG A 95 -13.46 -3.45 4.51
C ARG A 95 -13.20 -4.06 3.15
N THR A 96 -14.27 -4.34 2.43
CA THR A 96 -14.23 -4.86 1.06
C THR A 96 -15.14 -4.03 0.15
N CYS A 97 -15.35 -4.49 -1.08
CA CYS A 97 -16.09 -3.79 -2.13
C CYS A 97 -17.46 -3.29 -1.67
N GLY A 98 -17.84 -2.09 -2.11
CA GLY A 98 -19.12 -1.44 -1.80
C GLY A 98 -19.19 -0.82 -0.40
N SER A 99 -18.11 -0.89 0.38
CA SER A 99 -18.08 -0.33 1.73
C SER A 99 -17.78 1.17 1.74
N THR A 100 -18.08 1.79 2.86
CA THR A 100 -17.59 3.12 3.23
C THR A 100 -16.89 3.02 4.58
N THR A 101 -15.81 3.79 4.77
CA THR A 101 -15.10 3.87 6.06
C THR A 101 -14.74 5.31 6.40
N ASN A 102 -14.82 5.65 7.67
CA ASN A 102 -14.20 6.84 8.25
C ASN A 102 -13.19 6.47 9.35
N VAL A 103 -12.85 5.19 9.47
CA VAL A 103 -11.99 4.67 10.54
C VAL A 103 -10.53 4.74 10.08
N ASN A 104 -9.67 5.33 10.92
CA ASN A 104 -8.23 5.35 10.64
C ASN A 104 -7.64 3.94 10.72
N ASN A 105 -6.57 3.67 9.98
CA ASN A 105 -5.94 2.34 9.88
C ASN A 105 -6.91 1.25 9.38
N THR A 106 -7.75 1.56 8.40
CA THR A 106 -8.63 0.57 7.76
C THR A 106 -7.83 -0.24 6.72
N TYR A 107 -8.03 -1.55 6.68
CA TYR A 107 -7.57 -2.41 5.59
C TYR A 107 -8.63 -2.50 4.49
N PHE A 108 -8.24 -2.34 3.23
CA PHE A 108 -9.09 -2.59 2.07
C PHE A 108 -8.60 -3.85 1.36
N THR A 109 -9.41 -4.91 1.42
CA THR A 109 -9.05 -6.22 0.89
C THR A 109 -9.96 -6.68 -0.22
N SER A 110 -9.40 -7.48 -1.15
CA SER A 110 -10.18 -8.17 -2.17
C SER A 110 -11.22 -9.10 -1.55
N PRO A 111 -12.38 -9.31 -2.20
CA PRO A 111 -13.34 -10.31 -1.75
C PRO A 111 -12.65 -11.69 -1.64
N GLY A 112 -12.74 -12.32 -0.47
CA GLY A 112 -12.11 -13.61 -0.22
C GLY A 112 -10.60 -13.59 0.06
N TYR A 113 -9.98 -12.41 0.25
CA TYR A 113 -8.57 -12.29 0.64
C TYR A 113 -8.23 -13.17 1.87
N PRO A 114 -7.10 -13.89 1.89
CA PRO A 114 -5.95 -13.83 0.96
C PRO A 114 -6.08 -14.67 -0.31
N GLY A 115 -7.24 -15.29 -0.56
CA GLY A 115 -7.51 -16.02 -1.80
C GLY A 115 -7.54 -15.11 -3.03
N ALA A 116 -7.37 -15.73 -4.21
CA ALA A 116 -7.44 -15.03 -5.48
C ALA A 116 -8.86 -14.55 -5.77
N TYR A 117 -8.99 -13.32 -6.25
CA TYR A 117 -10.22 -12.72 -6.74
C TYR A 117 -10.32 -12.91 -8.26
N ALA A 118 -11.39 -13.55 -8.72
CA ALA A 118 -11.57 -13.89 -10.12
C ALA A 118 -11.85 -12.68 -11.03
N GLY A 119 -12.23 -11.52 -10.46
CA GLY A 119 -12.77 -10.38 -11.19
C GLY A 119 -14.31 -10.31 -11.09
N GLY A 120 -14.92 -9.34 -11.75
CA GLY A 120 -16.37 -9.17 -11.77
C GLY A 120 -16.80 -7.72 -11.77
N GLN A 121 -17.74 -7.41 -10.87
CA GLN A 121 -18.23 -6.06 -10.67
C GLN A 121 -17.11 -5.15 -10.17
N THR A 122 -17.14 -3.89 -10.59
CA THR A 122 -16.21 -2.86 -10.12
C THR A 122 -16.25 -2.78 -8.59
N CYS A 123 -15.09 -2.90 -7.97
CA CYS A 123 -14.93 -2.89 -6.54
C CYS A 123 -14.57 -1.48 -6.05
N THR A 124 -15.43 -0.88 -5.24
CA THR A 124 -15.21 0.47 -4.72
C THR A 124 -15.10 0.49 -3.20
N LEU A 125 -14.31 1.41 -2.66
CA LEU A 125 -14.30 1.78 -1.25
C LEU A 125 -14.28 3.31 -1.14
N ILE A 126 -15.22 3.85 -0.36
CA ILE A 126 -15.29 5.29 -0.08
C ILE A 126 -14.66 5.56 1.28
N VAL A 127 -13.70 6.48 1.34
CA VAL A 127 -12.95 6.87 2.53
C VAL A 127 -13.31 8.31 2.90
N ASN A 128 -14.04 8.46 4.01
CA ASN A 128 -14.31 9.74 4.63
C ASN A 128 -13.24 10.07 5.66
N ARG A 129 -13.00 11.36 5.88
CA ARG A 129 -12.13 11.82 6.96
C ARG A 129 -12.67 11.38 8.31
N CYS A 130 -11.80 10.93 9.20
CA CYS A 130 -12.18 10.52 10.54
C CYS A 130 -12.49 11.73 11.44
N ASN A 131 -11.89 12.89 11.14
CA ASN A 131 -12.18 14.19 11.72
C ASN A 131 -11.62 15.33 10.83
N SER A 132 -11.90 16.58 11.20
CA SER A 132 -11.49 17.78 10.45
C SER A 132 -9.99 18.07 10.42
N ASN A 133 -9.20 17.44 11.30
CA ASN A 133 -7.75 17.64 11.38
C ASN A 133 -6.97 16.69 10.47
N VAL A 134 -7.66 15.83 9.71
CA VAL A 134 -7.03 14.96 8.69
C VAL A 134 -6.85 15.73 7.39
N CYS A 135 -5.62 15.73 6.89
CA CYS A 135 -5.28 16.38 5.62
C CYS A 135 -4.96 15.39 4.50
N GLN A 136 -4.41 14.22 4.82
CA GLN A 136 -3.85 13.32 3.82
C GLN A 136 -4.16 11.86 4.12
N LEU A 137 -4.43 11.09 3.08
CA LEU A 137 -4.58 9.65 3.11
C LEU A 137 -3.31 9.00 2.57
N ARG A 138 -2.60 8.28 3.43
CA ARG A 138 -1.52 7.37 3.05
C ARG A 138 -2.10 6.01 2.74
N ILE A 139 -1.77 5.47 1.58
CA ILE A 139 -2.24 4.16 1.10
C ILE A 139 -1.00 3.28 0.89
N ASP A 140 -0.83 2.28 1.76
CA ASP A 140 0.23 1.29 1.64
C ASP A 140 -0.30 0.06 0.90
N PHE A 141 0.29 -0.28 -0.24
CA PHE A 141 -0.04 -1.47 -1.02
C PHE A 141 0.68 -2.70 -0.46
N LEU A 142 0.19 -3.26 0.65
CA LEU A 142 0.85 -4.39 1.33
C LEU A 142 0.88 -5.67 0.48
N ASP A 143 -0.13 -5.83 -0.37
CA ASP A 143 -0.28 -6.88 -1.36
C ASP A 143 -1.10 -6.26 -2.48
N MET A 144 -0.58 -6.22 -3.70
CA MET A 144 -1.28 -5.54 -4.78
C MET A 144 -0.87 -6.12 -6.12
N VAL A 145 -1.58 -7.18 -6.52
CA VAL A 145 -1.31 -7.94 -7.73
C VAL A 145 -2.57 -7.92 -8.59
N LEU A 146 -2.50 -7.16 -9.68
CA LEU A 146 -3.49 -7.11 -10.76
C LEU A 146 -2.86 -7.60 -12.07
N ALA A 147 -3.69 -7.83 -13.09
CA ALA A 147 -3.20 -8.12 -14.42
C ALA A 147 -2.23 -7.02 -14.89
N GLN A 148 -1.21 -7.44 -15.64
CA GLN A 148 -0.26 -6.53 -16.28
C GLN A 148 -0.98 -5.56 -17.24
N PRO A 149 -0.41 -4.37 -17.51
CA PRO A 149 -0.90 -3.52 -18.59
C PRO A 149 -0.89 -4.27 -19.94
N SER A 150 -1.52 -3.67 -20.96
CA SER A 150 -1.34 -4.10 -22.36
C SER A 150 0.15 -4.08 -22.74
N GLY A 151 0.51 -4.66 -23.89
CA GLY A 151 1.89 -4.59 -24.34
C GLY A 151 2.41 -3.17 -24.58
N ASP A 152 1.50 -2.20 -24.74
CA ASP A 152 1.78 -0.76 -24.85
C ASP A 152 1.64 -0.01 -23.49
N GLY A 153 1.68 -0.71 -22.35
CA GLY A 153 1.69 -0.06 -21.04
C GLY A 153 0.33 0.48 -20.55
N VAL A 154 -0.78 0.20 -21.23
CA VAL A 154 -2.11 0.72 -20.85
C VAL A 154 -2.87 -0.26 -19.93
N CYS A 155 -3.38 0.24 -18.80
CA CYS A 155 -4.15 -0.54 -17.82
C CYS A 155 -5.60 -0.83 -18.26
N LEU A 156 -5.77 -1.69 -19.28
CA LEU A 156 -7.08 -2.03 -19.87
C LEU A 156 -7.83 -3.16 -19.15
N THR A 157 -7.10 -4.19 -18.73
CA THR A 157 -7.69 -5.43 -18.18
C THR A 157 -8.15 -5.22 -16.73
N ASP A 158 -7.21 -4.77 -15.92
CA ASP A 158 -7.43 -4.44 -14.52
C ASP A 158 -6.81 -3.07 -14.26
N ALA A 159 -7.42 -2.30 -13.36
CA ALA A 159 -6.92 -0.98 -13.01
C ALA A 159 -7.33 -0.57 -11.59
N VAL A 160 -6.52 0.28 -10.98
CA VAL A 160 -6.88 1.06 -9.79
C VAL A 160 -6.92 2.53 -10.16
N THR A 161 -8.01 3.16 -9.77
CA THR A 161 -8.22 4.60 -9.89
C THR A 161 -8.61 5.16 -8.53
N ILE A 162 -8.11 6.36 -8.23
CA ILE A 162 -8.39 7.03 -6.96
C ILE A 162 -8.83 8.45 -7.27
N THR A 163 -10.02 8.81 -6.78
CA THR A 163 -10.67 10.09 -7.09
C THR A 163 -11.21 10.76 -5.83
N GLY A 164 -11.66 12.01 -5.93
CA GLY A 164 -12.24 12.78 -4.83
C GLY A 164 -11.23 13.51 -3.93
N GLY A 165 -9.95 13.15 -4.02
CA GLY A 165 -8.85 13.91 -3.40
C GLY A 165 -8.43 15.14 -4.22
N ASN A 166 -7.54 15.94 -3.64
CA ASN A 166 -6.86 17.06 -4.32
C ASN A 166 -5.61 16.59 -5.10
N THR A 167 -5.08 15.41 -4.77
CA THR A 167 -3.99 14.77 -5.54
C THR A 167 -4.56 14.06 -6.76
N ILE A 168 -3.99 14.32 -7.93
CA ILE A 168 -4.27 13.55 -9.15
C ILE A 168 -3.46 12.26 -9.09
N VAL A 169 -4.15 11.13 -8.99
CA VAL A 169 -3.54 9.80 -9.02
C VAL A 169 -3.72 9.21 -10.43
N PRO A 170 -2.65 8.87 -11.17
CA PRO A 170 -2.79 8.22 -12.45
C PRO A 170 -3.39 6.83 -12.28
N THR A 171 -4.00 6.31 -13.33
CA THR A 171 -4.48 4.93 -13.36
C THR A 171 -3.29 3.97 -13.29
N ILE A 172 -3.29 3.05 -12.32
CA ILE A 172 -2.21 2.07 -12.14
C ILE A 172 -2.74 0.64 -12.20
N CYS A 173 -1.89 -0.31 -12.61
CA CYS A 173 -2.20 -1.74 -12.68
C CYS A 173 -0.92 -2.57 -12.50
N GLY A 174 -1.01 -3.89 -12.71
CA GLY A 174 0.10 -4.81 -12.50
C GLY A 174 0.44 -5.03 -11.02
N ASP A 175 1.73 -5.22 -10.72
CA ASP A 175 2.22 -5.51 -9.37
C ASP A 175 2.81 -4.26 -8.72
N ASN A 176 2.14 -3.76 -7.67
CA ASN A 176 2.59 -2.59 -6.91
C ASN A 176 2.80 -2.93 -5.43
N THR A 177 3.01 -4.20 -5.13
CA THR A 177 3.24 -4.68 -3.77
C THR A 177 4.44 -3.98 -3.12
N GLY A 178 4.27 -3.52 -1.90
CA GLY A 178 5.27 -2.77 -1.14
C GLY A 178 5.37 -1.28 -1.48
N GLN A 179 4.62 -0.77 -2.45
CA GLN A 179 4.61 0.66 -2.76
C GLN A 179 3.64 1.44 -1.87
N THR A 180 3.80 2.76 -1.81
CA THR A 180 2.96 3.65 -1.00
C THR A 180 2.66 4.91 -1.77
N ILE A 181 1.41 5.35 -1.72
CA ILE A 181 0.99 6.63 -2.29
C ILE A 181 0.31 7.52 -1.26
N PHE A 182 0.34 8.83 -1.52
CA PHE A 182 -0.23 9.86 -0.65
C PHE A 182 -1.25 10.68 -1.43
N VAL A 183 -2.46 10.80 -0.87
CA VAL A 183 -3.59 11.48 -1.50
C VAL A 183 -4.14 12.53 -0.54
N ASP A 184 -4.05 13.79 -0.91
CA ASP A 184 -4.59 14.89 -0.12
C ASP A 184 -6.13 14.88 -0.18
N PHE A 185 -6.78 15.04 0.97
CA PHE A 185 -8.22 15.26 0.99
C PHE A 185 -8.55 16.64 0.43
N ASN A 186 -9.59 16.73 -0.40
CA ASN A 186 -10.12 18.02 -0.86
C ASN A 186 -11.25 18.48 0.08
N GLN A 187 -10.90 19.19 1.15
CA GLN A 187 -11.85 19.55 2.20
C GLN A 187 -12.58 18.30 2.72
N ASP A 188 -13.91 18.34 2.87
CA ASP A 188 -14.74 17.22 3.33
C ASP A 188 -15.05 16.18 2.23
N ALA A 189 -14.53 16.33 1.02
CA ALA A 189 -14.76 15.37 -0.05
C ALA A 189 -14.16 14.00 0.31
N ALA A 190 -14.95 12.94 0.11
CA ALA A 190 -14.50 11.58 0.31
C ALA A 190 -13.53 11.15 -0.80
N ILE A 191 -12.48 10.41 -0.44
CA ILE A 191 -11.60 9.77 -1.41
C ILE A 191 -12.23 8.42 -1.79
N THR A 192 -12.41 8.17 -3.09
CA THR A 192 -12.96 6.91 -3.59
C THR A 192 -11.84 6.11 -4.26
N ILE A 193 -11.58 4.90 -3.75
CA ILE A 193 -10.66 3.94 -4.35
C ILE A 193 -11.51 2.95 -5.17
N THR A 194 -11.23 2.85 -6.47
CA THR A 194 -11.97 2.02 -7.41
C THR A 194 -11.03 1.04 -8.09
N ILE A 195 -11.36 -0.24 -8.03
CA ILE A 195 -10.65 -1.33 -8.68
C ILE A 195 -11.57 -1.94 -9.73
N THR A 196 -11.17 -1.86 -10.99
CA THR A 196 -11.80 -2.60 -12.08
C THR A 196 -11.00 -3.87 -12.34
N ALA A 197 -11.70 -5.00 -12.40
CA ALA A 197 -11.11 -6.31 -12.63
C ALA A 197 -12.05 -7.14 -13.48
N THR A 198 -11.69 -7.39 -14.75
CA THR A 198 -12.58 -8.07 -15.69
C THR A 198 -12.66 -9.58 -15.44
N LEU A 199 -13.83 -10.18 -15.72
CA LEU A 199 -13.99 -11.64 -15.81
C LEU A 199 -13.53 -12.21 -17.16
N ALA A 200 -13.24 -11.35 -18.14
CA ALA A 200 -12.81 -11.79 -19.47
C ALA A 200 -11.42 -12.45 -19.47
N THR A 201 -10.64 -12.26 -18.40
CA THR A 201 -9.31 -12.83 -18.23
C THR A 201 -9.19 -13.52 -16.88
N THR A 202 -8.68 -14.75 -16.89
CA THR A 202 -8.34 -15.49 -15.68
C THR A 202 -6.99 -15.02 -15.17
N PHE A 203 -6.98 -14.32 -14.03
CA PHE A 203 -5.78 -13.87 -13.35
C PHE A 203 -5.98 -13.97 -11.83
N SER A 204 -4.94 -14.34 -11.10
CA SER A 204 -4.98 -14.50 -9.64
C SER A 204 -4.84 -13.14 -8.94
N ARG A 205 -5.87 -12.29 -9.07
CA ARG A 205 -5.88 -10.94 -8.52
C ARG A 205 -5.95 -10.99 -7.00
N ARG A 206 -5.26 -10.08 -6.34
CA ARG A 206 -5.33 -9.94 -4.88
C ARG A 206 -4.86 -8.57 -4.47
N TRP A 207 -5.56 -7.96 -3.54
CA TRP A 207 -5.10 -6.74 -2.91
C TRP A 207 -5.41 -6.70 -1.43
N ASN A 208 -4.50 -6.07 -0.71
CA ASN A 208 -4.61 -5.71 0.69
C ASN A 208 -3.90 -4.36 0.86
N MET A 209 -4.67 -3.30 1.06
CA MET A 209 -4.16 -1.95 1.22
C MET A 209 -4.41 -1.45 2.63
N ARG A 210 -3.40 -0.86 3.29
CA ARG A 210 -3.58 -0.18 4.58
C ARG A 210 -3.84 1.30 4.32
N LEU A 211 -4.96 1.80 4.83
CA LEU A 211 -5.41 3.17 4.69
C LEU A 211 -5.16 3.93 6.00
N THR A 212 -4.15 4.78 5.99
CA THR A 212 -3.75 5.58 7.16
C THR A 212 -4.08 7.05 6.91
N GLN A 213 -4.98 7.59 7.71
CA GLN A 213 -5.35 9.00 7.70
C GLN A 213 -4.35 9.79 8.55
N LEU A 214 -3.64 10.71 7.92
CA LEU A 214 -2.62 11.55 8.52
C LEU A 214 -3.22 12.91 8.91
N GLY A 215 -3.04 13.28 10.18
CA GLY A 215 -3.36 14.60 10.68
C GLY A 215 -2.49 15.67 10.02
N CYS A 216 -3.00 16.88 9.82
CA CYS A 216 -2.31 18.00 9.17
C CYS A 216 -0.99 18.40 9.88
N ASP A 217 -0.84 18.05 11.15
CA ASP A 217 0.33 18.26 11.99
C ASP A 217 1.32 17.06 12.01
N CYS A 218 1.01 16.00 11.27
CA CYS A 218 1.83 14.80 11.23
C CYS A 218 3.15 15.07 10.49
N PRO A 219 4.32 14.80 11.12
CA PRO A 219 5.62 14.94 10.46
C PRO A 219 5.84 14.01 9.26
N GLY A 220 4.98 13.01 9.10
CA GLY A 220 5.01 12.03 8.02
C GLY A 220 4.13 12.39 6.82
N ILE A 221 3.56 13.61 6.76
CA ILE A 221 2.83 14.08 5.57
C ILE A 221 3.79 14.25 4.39
N ALA A 222 3.40 13.71 3.24
CA ALA A 222 4.04 13.99 1.97
C ALA A 222 3.75 15.43 1.54
N PRO A 223 4.73 16.20 1.02
CA PRO A 223 4.47 17.53 0.48
C PRO A 223 3.43 17.49 -0.65
N ASN A 224 2.67 18.56 -0.81
CA ASN A 224 1.69 18.65 -1.89
C ASN A 224 2.37 18.50 -3.27
N GLY A 225 1.75 17.72 -4.15
CA GLY A 225 2.30 17.38 -5.47
C GLY A 225 3.19 16.12 -5.48
N CYS A 226 3.49 15.53 -4.32
CA CYS A 226 4.25 14.28 -4.22
C CYS A 226 3.28 13.09 -4.09
N LEU A 227 3.22 12.24 -5.12
CA LEU A 227 2.40 11.03 -5.08
C LEU A 227 3.08 9.91 -4.28
N GLN A 228 4.39 9.76 -4.43
CA GLN A 228 5.22 8.88 -3.59
C GLN A 228 6.11 9.73 -2.69
N TYR A 229 6.33 9.27 -1.45
CA TYR A 229 7.15 9.98 -0.48
C TYR A 229 8.03 9.01 0.30
N TYR A 230 9.34 9.25 0.24
CA TYR A 230 10.36 8.44 0.88
C TYR A 230 11.05 9.22 2.01
N THR A 231 11.58 8.48 2.98
CA THR A 231 12.29 9.04 4.14
C THR A 231 13.55 8.23 4.42
N GLY A 232 14.47 8.79 5.20
CA GLY A 232 15.73 8.14 5.52
C GLY A 232 16.88 8.56 4.60
N LEU A 233 18.08 8.15 5.00
CA LEU A 233 19.33 8.54 4.32
C LEU A 233 19.54 7.80 3.00
N THR A 234 19.01 6.59 2.90
CA THR A 234 19.15 5.72 1.73
C THR A 234 17.85 4.98 1.49
N GLY A 235 17.57 4.66 0.23
CA GLY A 235 16.46 3.79 -0.13
C GLY A 235 16.41 3.51 -1.61
N THR A 236 15.38 2.78 -2.04
CA THR A 236 15.14 2.47 -3.45
C THR A 236 13.76 2.98 -3.85
N ILE A 237 13.72 3.73 -4.94
CA ILE A 237 12.52 4.28 -5.56
C ILE A 237 12.19 3.40 -6.77
N ASN A 238 10.97 2.91 -6.83
CA ASN A 238 10.49 2.10 -7.94
C ASN A 238 9.34 2.82 -8.64
N SER A 239 9.33 2.79 -9.98
CA SER A 239 8.14 3.14 -10.74
C SER A 239 6.99 2.18 -10.42
N PHE A 240 5.75 2.62 -10.66
CA PHE A 240 4.61 1.70 -10.63
C PHE A 240 4.82 0.52 -11.58
N ASN A 241 4.35 -0.67 -11.18
CA ASN A 241 4.50 -1.95 -11.88
C ASN A 241 5.94 -2.42 -12.16
N TYR A 242 6.97 -1.81 -11.54
CA TYR A 242 8.34 -2.31 -11.65
C TYR A 242 8.44 -3.76 -11.15
N GLY A 243 9.08 -4.64 -11.92
CA GLY A 243 9.24 -6.05 -11.56
C GLY A 243 10.17 -6.79 -12.50
N THR A 244 10.56 -8.01 -12.15
CA THR A 244 11.62 -8.75 -12.84
C THR A 244 11.15 -9.62 -14.01
N THR A 245 9.87 -9.96 -14.07
CA THR A 245 9.29 -10.82 -15.12
C THR A 245 8.76 -9.98 -16.28
N PRO A 246 9.10 -10.26 -17.55
CA PRO A 246 8.57 -9.50 -18.69
C PRO A 246 7.04 -9.50 -18.75
N ASN A 247 6.45 -8.48 -19.39
CA ASN A 247 5.04 -8.50 -19.75
C ASN A 247 4.86 -9.43 -20.95
N THR A 248 4.05 -10.47 -20.79
CA THR A 248 3.83 -11.48 -21.84
C THR A 248 2.83 -11.02 -22.90
N ALA A 249 2.13 -9.91 -22.70
CA ALA A 249 1.27 -9.33 -23.72
C ALA A 249 2.12 -8.73 -24.84
N LEU A 250 1.72 -8.93 -26.10
CA LEU A 250 2.36 -8.27 -27.23
C LEU A 250 1.89 -6.82 -27.33
N SER A 251 2.79 -5.92 -27.71
CA SER A 251 2.47 -4.53 -28.04
C SER A 251 1.73 -4.43 -29.38
N ALA A 252 1.22 -3.25 -29.71
CA ALA A 252 0.60 -2.98 -31.02
C ALA A 252 1.59 -3.21 -32.19
N SER A 253 2.90 -3.15 -31.92
CA SER A 253 3.96 -3.43 -32.89
C SER A 253 4.37 -4.91 -32.97
N LEU A 254 3.61 -5.81 -32.31
CA LEU A 254 3.85 -7.26 -32.29
C LEU A 254 5.18 -7.67 -31.66
N VAL A 255 5.70 -6.86 -30.74
CA VAL A 255 6.91 -7.14 -29.94
C VAL A 255 6.56 -7.38 -28.48
N THR A 256 7.52 -7.87 -27.70
CA THR A 256 7.38 -8.10 -26.26
C THR A 256 6.92 -6.83 -25.54
N GLY A 257 5.84 -6.94 -24.76
CA GLY A 257 5.22 -5.78 -24.11
C GLY A 257 6.04 -5.18 -22.99
N THR A 258 5.78 -3.91 -22.71
CA THR A 258 6.38 -3.19 -21.59
C THR A 258 5.65 -3.47 -20.26
N ARG A 259 6.37 -3.41 -19.14
CA ARG A 259 5.77 -3.30 -17.79
C ARG A 259 5.54 -1.85 -17.40
N GLN A 260 6.29 -0.92 -17.98
CA GLN A 260 6.14 0.49 -17.74
C GLN A 260 4.71 0.92 -18.09
N ILE A 261 4.07 1.64 -17.18
CA ILE A 261 2.71 2.12 -17.41
C ILE A 261 2.79 3.40 -18.24
N ALA A 262 1.97 3.46 -19.28
CA ALA A 262 1.85 4.61 -20.17
C ALA A 262 1.08 5.76 -19.50
N ASN A 263 1.27 6.99 -19.98
CA ASN A 263 0.55 8.20 -19.58
C ASN A 263 0.66 8.58 -18.09
N LEU A 264 1.83 8.38 -17.50
CA LEU A 264 2.09 8.80 -16.12
C LEU A 264 2.70 10.21 -16.10
N ASN A 265 2.25 11.01 -15.13
CA ASN A 265 2.88 12.29 -14.80
C ASN A 265 2.73 12.53 -13.29
N TYR A 266 3.78 12.26 -12.52
CA TYR A 266 3.73 12.38 -11.06
C TYR A 266 5.08 12.75 -10.45
N GLY A 267 5.01 13.38 -9.28
CA GLY A 267 6.17 13.71 -8.44
C GLY A 267 6.44 12.63 -7.39
N ILE A 268 7.73 12.38 -7.16
CA ILE A 268 8.27 11.56 -6.08
C ILE A 268 9.14 12.45 -5.22
N CYS A 269 8.90 12.44 -3.92
CA CYS A 269 9.64 13.30 -2.99
C CYS A 269 10.39 12.48 -1.96
N ILE A 270 11.55 12.99 -1.55
CA ILE A 270 12.37 12.40 -0.51
C ILE A 270 12.55 13.43 0.58
N ARG A 271 12.23 13.05 1.83
CA ARG A 271 12.42 13.92 2.98
C ARG A 271 13.90 14.20 3.18
N MET A 272 14.28 15.47 3.21
CA MET A 272 15.61 15.87 3.62
C MET A 272 15.82 15.54 5.10
N GLU A 273 16.85 14.75 5.40
CA GLU A 273 17.24 14.46 6.78
C GLU A 273 18.15 15.58 7.33
N ALA A 274 18.12 15.78 8.64
CA ALA A 274 18.89 16.85 9.27
C ALA A 274 20.40 16.66 9.04
N GLY A 275 21.09 17.72 8.58
CA GLY A 275 22.52 17.68 8.28
C GLY A 275 22.87 17.22 6.85
N TYR A 276 21.88 17.01 5.98
CA TYR A 276 22.07 16.58 4.60
C TYR A 276 21.66 17.66 3.60
N CYS A 277 22.51 17.91 2.61
CA CYS A 277 22.42 19.07 1.72
C CYS A 277 22.25 18.72 0.24
N ALA A 278 22.54 17.47 -0.14
CA ALA A 278 22.36 16.96 -1.50
C ALA A 278 21.84 15.52 -1.50
N ILE A 279 21.39 15.04 -2.65
CA ILE A 279 20.94 13.67 -2.87
C ILE A 279 21.58 13.12 -4.13
N GLN A 280 22.10 11.90 -4.04
CA GLN A 280 22.63 11.14 -5.14
C GLN A 280 21.61 10.08 -5.56
N TYR A 281 21.46 9.90 -6.88
CA TYR A 281 20.70 8.82 -7.49
C TYR A 281 21.62 7.93 -8.31
N SER A 282 21.38 6.62 -8.26
CA SER A 282 22.05 5.61 -9.08
C SER A 282 21.09 4.47 -9.39
N GLN A 283 21.44 3.63 -10.38
CA GLN A 283 20.72 2.38 -10.60
C GLN A 283 20.72 1.49 -9.35
N ALA A 284 19.65 0.75 -9.14
CA ALA A 284 19.62 -0.32 -8.15
C ALA A 284 20.68 -1.38 -8.50
N ALA A 285 21.42 -1.83 -7.50
CA ALA A 285 22.48 -2.82 -7.69
C ALA A 285 21.91 -4.19 -8.11
N ASN A 286 22.71 -4.95 -8.87
CA ASN A 286 22.39 -6.33 -9.30
C ASN A 286 21.16 -6.48 -10.20
N ASP A 287 20.72 -5.39 -10.85
CA ASP A 287 19.64 -5.44 -11.82
C ASP A 287 19.99 -4.54 -13.01
N ILE A 288 20.40 -5.17 -14.13
CA ILE A 288 20.74 -4.48 -15.37
C ILE A 288 19.52 -3.81 -16.03
N TYR A 289 18.31 -4.16 -15.62
CA TYR A 289 17.06 -3.60 -16.13
C TYR A 289 16.49 -2.49 -15.23
N SER A 290 17.18 -2.16 -14.13
CA SER A 290 16.78 -1.14 -13.14
C SER A 290 16.61 0.26 -13.70
N PHE A 291 17.03 0.52 -14.93
CA PHE A 291 16.65 1.73 -15.63
C PHE A 291 16.48 1.41 -17.11
N THR A 292 15.25 1.03 -17.47
CA THR A 292 14.84 0.75 -18.85
C THR A 292 13.54 1.51 -19.07
N VAL A 293 13.69 2.77 -19.48
CA VAL A 293 12.61 3.77 -19.56
C VAL A 293 12.29 4.10 -21.01
N THR A 294 13.27 4.07 -21.91
CA THR A 294 13.08 4.27 -23.35
C THR A 294 14.03 3.37 -24.14
N GLY A 295 13.57 2.81 -25.25
CA GLY A 295 14.36 1.99 -26.17
C GLY A 295 13.90 0.53 -26.25
N ASP A 296 14.75 -0.31 -26.82
CA ASP A 296 14.47 -1.72 -27.10
C ASP A 296 15.27 -2.62 -26.16
N VAL A 297 14.65 -3.09 -25.07
CA VAL A 297 15.29 -4.00 -24.10
C VAL A 297 15.52 -5.39 -24.69
N ASP A 298 14.63 -5.86 -25.57
CA ASP A 298 14.64 -7.23 -26.11
C ASP A 298 15.73 -7.39 -27.18
N GLY A 299 15.98 -6.33 -27.96
CA GLY A 299 17.04 -6.26 -28.95
C GLY A 299 18.41 -5.77 -28.45
N ALA A 300 18.50 -5.27 -27.21
CA ALA A 300 19.74 -4.72 -26.67
C ALA A 300 20.75 -5.80 -26.23
N ASP A 301 22.03 -5.56 -26.54
CA ASP A 301 23.13 -6.36 -26.01
C ASP A 301 23.34 -6.09 -24.51
N ASN A 302 23.80 -7.11 -23.77
CA ASN A 302 24.03 -7.02 -22.32
C ASN A 302 25.13 -6.01 -21.93
N THR A 303 25.95 -5.56 -22.88
CA THR A 303 26.92 -4.46 -22.69
C THR A 303 26.28 -3.07 -22.70
N VAL A 304 25.03 -2.95 -23.17
CA VAL A 304 24.26 -1.70 -23.22
C VAL A 304 23.32 -1.58 -22.02
N LEU A 305 22.64 -2.68 -21.68
CA LEU A 305 21.65 -2.72 -20.59
C LEU A 305 22.29 -2.38 -19.23
N GLY A 306 21.75 -1.36 -18.58
CA GLY A 306 22.18 -0.91 -17.26
C GLY A 306 23.59 -0.31 -17.23
N THR A 307 24.13 0.07 -18.38
CA THR A 307 25.46 0.69 -18.48
C THR A 307 25.37 2.15 -18.90
N THR A 308 26.49 2.87 -18.79
CA THR A 308 26.59 4.25 -19.29
C THR A 308 26.45 4.35 -20.81
N VAL A 309 26.59 3.23 -21.54
CA VAL A 309 26.40 3.19 -23.00
C VAL A 309 24.92 3.23 -23.36
N GLY A 310 24.07 2.56 -22.58
CA GLY A 310 22.61 2.60 -22.74
C GLY A 310 21.94 3.85 -22.15
N ALA A 311 22.68 4.66 -21.40
CA ALA A 311 22.15 5.85 -20.75
C ALA A 311 21.93 7.01 -21.73
N VAL A 312 20.73 7.57 -21.73
CA VAL A 312 20.34 8.70 -22.57
C VAL A 312 19.83 9.85 -21.69
N ASN A 313 20.05 11.08 -22.12
CA ASN A 313 19.60 12.26 -21.38
C ASN A 313 19.31 13.44 -22.32
N GLY A 314 18.67 14.48 -21.78
CA GLY A 314 18.47 15.75 -22.49
C GLY A 314 17.46 15.68 -23.62
N ALA A 315 17.80 16.34 -24.73
CA ALA A 315 16.88 16.54 -25.85
C ALA A 315 16.43 15.24 -26.55
N ALA A 316 17.13 14.13 -26.34
CA ALA A 316 16.73 12.81 -26.84
C ALA A 316 15.60 12.16 -26.02
N CYS A 317 15.38 12.62 -24.79
CA CYS A 317 14.33 12.11 -23.91
C CYS A 317 13.01 12.85 -24.15
N THR A 318 12.32 12.47 -25.24
CA THR A 318 11.10 13.15 -25.71
C THR A 318 9.80 12.46 -25.31
N THR A 319 9.82 11.14 -25.08
CA THR A 319 8.64 10.33 -24.75
C THR A 319 8.61 10.05 -23.25
N ASP A 320 9.46 9.13 -22.81
CA ASP A 320 9.51 8.60 -21.47
C ASP A 320 10.80 9.03 -20.77
N PHE A 321 10.70 9.60 -19.57
CA PHE A 321 11.87 10.04 -18.82
C PHE A 321 11.57 10.29 -17.35
N VAL A 322 12.65 10.31 -16.57
CA VAL A 322 12.64 10.91 -15.23
C VAL A 322 13.29 12.28 -15.26
N VAL A 323 12.80 13.20 -14.43
CA VAL A 323 13.37 14.55 -14.26
C VAL A 323 14.07 14.64 -12.90
N ILE A 324 15.35 14.97 -12.91
CA ILE A 324 16.17 15.26 -11.74
C ILE A 324 16.69 16.69 -11.87
N PRO A 325 16.25 17.64 -11.01
CA PRO A 325 16.61 19.04 -11.18
C PRO A 325 18.10 19.34 -10.95
N ASN A 326 18.69 20.15 -11.82
CA ASN A 326 20.07 20.67 -11.74
C ASN A 326 21.13 19.64 -11.27
N PRO A 327 21.29 18.48 -11.96
CA PRO A 327 22.18 17.43 -11.52
C PRO A 327 23.64 17.66 -11.96
N THR A 328 24.57 17.16 -11.16
CA THR A 328 25.98 16.95 -11.49
C THR A 328 26.27 15.46 -11.61
N VAL A 329 27.05 15.05 -12.60
CA VAL A 329 27.47 13.65 -12.76
C VAL A 329 28.44 13.28 -11.63
N VAL A 330 28.15 12.21 -10.89
CA VAL A 330 28.91 11.82 -9.68
C VAL A 330 30.38 11.55 -10.01
N ALA A 331 30.64 10.86 -11.13
CA ALA A 331 31.98 10.45 -11.51
C ALA A 331 32.93 11.61 -11.86
N THR A 332 32.39 12.73 -12.36
CA THR A 332 33.19 13.86 -12.88
C THR A 332 33.02 15.15 -12.08
N GLY A 333 31.94 15.26 -11.29
CA GLY A 333 31.56 16.50 -10.60
C GLY A 333 31.06 17.60 -11.55
N VAL A 334 30.91 17.32 -12.84
CA VAL A 334 30.47 18.30 -13.85
C VAL A 334 28.95 18.33 -13.92
N THR A 335 28.37 19.51 -14.12
CA THR A 335 26.93 19.68 -14.36
C THR A 335 26.49 18.86 -15.57
N ALA A 336 25.40 18.10 -15.46
CA ALA A 336 24.89 17.29 -16.56
C ALA A 336 24.41 18.14 -17.75
N GLY A 337 24.04 19.40 -17.52
CA GLY A 337 23.51 20.30 -18.56
C GLY A 337 22.10 19.93 -19.03
N THR A 338 21.42 19.04 -18.31
CA THR A 338 20.07 18.53 -18.56
C THR A 338 19.43 18.12 -17.24
N ASP A 339 18.11 18.10 -17.20
CA ASP A 339 17.30 17.57 -16.11
C ASP A 339 16.58 16.26 -16.47
N ARG A 340 16.51 15.88 -17.75
CA ARG A 340 15.82 14.66 -18.22
C ARG A 340 16.77 13.48 -18.44
N PHE A 341 16.35 12.29 -18.00
CA PHE A 341 17.08 11.02 -18.11
C PHE A 341 16.16 9.91 -18.61
N CYS A 342 16.61 9.14 -19.59
CA CYS A 342 15.86 8.07 -20.25
C CYS A 342 16.84 7.01 -20.81
N GLY A 343 16.36 6.08 -21.63
CA GLY A 343 17.19 5.05 -22.24
C GLY A 343 17.18 3.73 -21.47
N LEU A 344 18.23 2.93 -21.71
CA LEU A 344 18.43 1.57 -21.22
C LEU A 344 19.51 1.47 -20.13
N GLY A 345 19.90 2.60 -19.55
CA GLY A 345 20.85 2.70 -18.46
C GLY A 345 20.80 4.08 -17.82
N PHE A 346 21.51 4.27 -16.71
CA PHE A 346 21.50 5.53 -15.99
C PHE A 346 22.87 5.86 -15.43
N VAL A 347 23.36 7.06 -15.75
CA VAL A 347 24.60 7.59 -15.18
C VAL A 347 24.30 8.16 -13.80
N PRO A 348 25.00 7.75 -12.73
CA PRO A 348 24.79 8.31 -11.40
C PRO A 348 24.94 9.83 -11.36
N VAL A 349 23.96 10.50 -10.76
CA VAL A 349 23.92 11.95 -10.62
C VAL A 349 23.65 12.35 -9.18
N GLN A 350 24.13 13.54 -8.82
CA GLN A 350 23.88 14.19 -7.54
C GLN A 350 23.22 15.54 -7.79
N THR A 351 22.30 15.94 -6.93
CA THR A 351 21.73 17.30 -6.95
C THR A 351 21.63 17.88 -5.55
N GLY A 352 21.93 19.17 -5.45
CA GLY A 352 21.70 19.98 -4.25
C GLY A 352 20.38 20.76 -4.27
N ALA A 353 19.57 20.59 -5.34
CA ALA A 353 18.27 21.24 -5.49
C ALA A 353 17.31 20.78 -4.40
N LYS A 354 16.52 21.71 -3.85
CA LYS A 354 15.64 21.47 -2.71
C LYS A 354 14.22 21.94 -3.03
N PRO A 355 13.17 21.22 -2.57
CA PRO A 355 13.23 19.92 -1.90
C PRO A 355 13.77 18.81 -2.81
N PHE A 356 14.18 17.66 -2.25
CA PHE A 356 14.61 16.51 -3.06
C PHE A 356 13.39 15.89 -3.74
N VAL A 357 13.35 16.05 -5.06
CA VAL A 357 12.24 15.62 -5.91
C VAL A 357 12.75 14.94 -7.17
N LEU A 358 11.99 13.96 -7.63
CA LEU A 358 12.13 13.30 -8.91
C LEU A 358 10.76 13.29 -9.57
N TYR A 359 10.66 13.64 -10.85
CA TYR A 359 9.40 13.56 -11.60
C TYR A 359 9.47 12.41 -12.59
N VAL A 360 8.33 11.79 -12.85
CA VAL A 360 8.19 10.70 -13.82
C VAL A 360 7.22 11.15 -14.89
N VAL A 361 7.62 11.02 -16.14
CA VAL A 361 6.81 11.29 -17.31
C VAL A 361 6.87 10.08 -18.22
N THR A 362 5.71 9.52 -18.55
CA THR A 362 5.56 8.54 -19.62
C THR A 362 4.45 8.97 -20.56
N ASP A 363 4.62 8.76 -21.86
CA ASP A 363 3.61 9.11 -22.86
C ASP A 363 2.76 7.89 -23.26
N ALA A 364 2.11 7.94 -24.43
CA ALA A 364 1.28 6.86 -24.96
C ALA A 364 1.89 6.21 -26.20
N ASN A 365 3.17 6.48 -26.48
CA ASN A 365 3.82 6.09 -27.71
C ASN A 365 4.88 5.01 -27.47
N GLU A 366 4.40 3.78 -27.31
CA GLU A 366 5.22 2.59 -27.13
C GLU A 366 5.41 1.83 -28.47
N GLY A 367 4.75 2.30 -29.53
CA GLY A 367 4.80 1.72 -30.87
C GLY A 367 5.99 2.19 -31.71
N ALA A 368 6.37 1.37 -32.68
CA ALA A 368 7.41 1.72 -33.64
C ALA A 368 6.88 2.80 -34.59
N THR A 369 7.56 3.93 -34.69
CA THR A 369 7.30 4.90 -35.76
C THR A 369 8.41 4.81 -36.82
N ALA A 370 8.20 5.41 -37.99
CA ALA A 370 9.24 5.50 -39.02
C ALA A 370 10.51 6.26 -38.53
N THR A 371 10.42 6.99 -37.42
CA THR A 371 11.48 7.85 -36.88
C THR A 371 11.96 7.45 -35.49
N THR A 372 11.27 6.54 -34.81
CA THR A 372 11.62 6.07 -33.46
C THR A 372 11.40 4.56 -33.35
N PRO A 373 12.41 3.78 -32.91
CA PRO A 373 12.19 2.40 -32.51
C PRO A 373 11.08 2.31 -31.45
N PRO A 374 10.31 1.21 -31.39
CA PRO A 374 9.30 1.01 -30.36
C PRO A 374 9.95 0.97 -28.97
N ASP A 375 9.20 1.33 -27.93
CA ASP A 375 9.58 1.03 -26.55
C ASP A 375 9.24 -0.42 -26.26
N VAL A 376 10.26 -1.27 -26.18
CA VAL A 376 10.10 -2.74 -26.14
C VAL A 376 10.57 -3.28 -24.81
N SER A 377 9.69 -4.03 -24.13
CA SER A 377 10.05 -4.78 -22.92
C SER A 377 10.66 -3.93 -21.78
N ASN A 378 10.40 -2.61 -21.79
CA ASN A 378 10.82 -1.70 -20.74
C ASN A 378 10.21 -2.10 -19.39
N ARG A 379 11.01 -1.99 -18.32
CA ARG A 379 10.55 -2.31 -16.95
C ARG A 379 10.19 -1.07 -16.15
N GLY A 380 10.53 0.11 -16.65
CA GLY A 380 10.52 1.36 -15.91
C GLY A 380 11.84 1.54 -15.16
N PHE A 381 11.78 1.99 -13.90
CA PHE A 381 12.99 2.23 -13.12
C PHE A 381 12.91 1.74 -11.67
N SER A 382 14.09 1.41 -11.17
CA SER A 382 14.44 1.15 -9.77
C SER A 382 15.74 1.91 -9.48
N LEU A 383 15.62 3.06 -8.83
CA LEU A 383 16.75 3.93 -8.51
C LEU A 383 17.06 3.88 -7.02
N ALA A 384 18.32 3.63 -6.67
CA ALA A 384 18.82 3.85 -5.34
C ALA A 384 19.06 5.35 -5.12
N TYR A 385 18.67 5.87 -3.97
CA TYR A 385 19.05 7.21 -3.53
C TYR A 385 19.92 7.16 -2.27
N THR A 386 20.79 8.14 -2.12
CA THR A 386 21.58 8.36 -0.91
C THR A 386 21.71 9.87 -0.67
N GLN A 387 21.35 10.33 0.52
CA GLN A 387 21.56 11.71 0.92
C GLN A 387 23.03 11.93 1.26
N VAL A 388 23.56 13.08 0.84
CA VAL A 388 24.94 13.50 1.06
C VAL A 388 24.95 14.62 2.09
N ALA A 389 25.82 14.46 3.09
CA ALA A 389 25.96 15.40 4.18
C ALA A 389 26.36 16.79 3.66
N CYS A 390 25.95 17.82 4.40
CA CYS A 390 26.65 19.09 4.37
C CYS A 390 28.07 18.89 4.96
#